data_AF-A0A8H3E0D0-F1
#
_entry.id   AF-A0A8H3E0D0-F1
#
_cell.length_a   1.000
_cell.length_b   1.000
_cell.length_c   1.000
_cell.angle_alpha   90.00
_cell.angle_beta   90.00
_cell.angle_gamma   90.00
#
_symmetry.space_group_name_H-M   'P 1'
#
loop_
_entity.id
_entity.type
_entity.pdbx_description
1 polymer ?
#
loop_
_entity_poly.entity_id
_entity_poly.type
_entity_poly.pdbx_seq_one_letter_code
_entity_poly.pdbx_strand_id
1 'polypeptide(L)'
;MSDQVLDANDPRPHRLHFYDTGNVLLEVNHVLFRIHQETLCQHSEVFKDMFGLALAGDMDQLGDKYNDRKVTLHEDPEGFATFLDILYEVPGVDLTYIRQCVQLALLAHKYEVPHIMERCRSHLATSLPAGATARDFWIAAEVYEDASIIPSLLRAARLIDVPEIMPWAMYELSVRFESKPRWATENKAILEPFSKHIQAVHVLKRRVISRWRKFVIRFMKGDCGAEWWVEEDDCWRRTTLEDLENSGFMVEEDSLDPLRDMHEATEFSCEGLCSICADTWVGCATDFMEYFLEEVRSVV
;
A
#
# COMPACT_ATOMS: atom_id res chain seq x y z
N MET A 1 -26.52 -40.17 -25.04
CA MET A 1 -25.68 -39.42 -24.08
C MET A 1 -25.72 -37.99 -24.56
N SER A 2 -26.50 -37.17 -23.88
CA SER A 2 -26.73 -35.78 -24.27
C SER A 2 -25.65 -34.92 -23.62
N ASP A 3 -24.76 -34.35 -24.44
CA ASP A 3 -23.85 -33.31 -24.00
C ASP A 3 -24.67 -32.10 -23.59
N GLN A 4 -24.81 -31.89 -22.27
CA GLN A 4 -25.33 -30.66 -21.73
C GLN A 4 -24.28 -29.58 -21.98
N VAL A 5 -24.65 -28.61 -22.82
CA VAL A 5 -23.97 -27.32 -22.94
C VAL A 5 -24.07 -26.66 -21.56
N LEU A 6 -23.01 -26.77 -20.76
CA LEU A 6 -22.90 -26.01 -19.51
C LEU A 6 -22.95 -24.53 -19.88
N ASP A 7 -23.99 -23.83 -19.42
CA ASP A 7 -24.13 -22.40 -19.67
C ASP A 7 -22.92 -21.70 -19.05
N ALA A 8 -22.29 -20.77 -19.77
CA ALA A 8 -21.02 -20.18 -19.32
C ALA A 8 -21.15 -19.41 -17.99
N ASN A 9 -22.39 -19.16 -17.55
CA ASN A 9 -22.77 -18.43 -16.34
C ASN A 9 -23.19 -19.33 -15.15
N ASP A 10 -23.14 -20.66 -15.27
CA ASP A 10 -23.48 -21.52 -14.14
C ASP A 10 -22.40 -21.45 -13.05
N PRO A 11 -22.78 -21.34 -11.76
CA PRO A 11 -21.82 -21.32 -10.66
C PRO A 11 -20.95 -22.57 -10.65
N ARG A 12 -19.64 -22.40 -10.44
CA ARG A 12 -18.66 -23.50 -10.51
C ARG A 12 -18.04 -23.79 -9.14
N PRO A 13 -17.84 -25.07 -8.77
CA PRO A 13 -17.16 -25.41 -7.53
C PRO A 13 -15.71 -24.93 -7.55
N HIS A 14 -15.26 -24.32 -6.45
CA HIS A 14 -13.86 -23.98 -6.23
C HIS A 14 -13.02 -25.26 -6.11
N ARG A 15 -11.79 -25.24 -6.63
CA ARG A 15 -10.98 -26.47 -6.75
C ARG A 15 -10.47 -27.03 -5.43
N LEU A 16 -10.18 -26.15 -4.46
CA LEU A 16 -9.57 -26.53 -3.18
C LEU A 16 -10.62 -26.56 -2.05
N HIS A 17 -11.32 -25.44 -1.86
CA HIS A 17 -12.37 -25.29 -0.86
C HIS A 17 -13.76 -25.77 -1.32
N PHE A 18 -13.86 -27.05 -1.69
CA PHE A 18 -15.13 -27.71 -1.93
C PHE A 18 -15.11 -29.07 -1.24
N TYR A 19 -15.44 -29.08 0.05
CA TYR A 19 -15.34 -30.25 0.91
C TYR A 19 -16.63 -31.07 0.87
N ASP A 20 -16.54 -32.37 0.60
CA ASP A 20 -17.70 -33.28 0.61
C ASP A 20 -18.41 -33.30 1.97
N THR A 21 -17.68 -33.07 3.06
CA THR A 21 -18.19 -32.98 4.43
C THR A 21 -18.69 -31.58 4.83
N GLY A 22 -18.55 -30.59 3.95
CA GLY A 22 -19.02 -29.23 4.21
C GLY A 22 -20.55 -29.17 4.29
N ASN A 23 -21.06 -28.39 5.24
CA ASN A 23 -22.48 -28.24 5.53
C ASN A 23 -23.05 -26.85 5.16
N VAL A 24 -22.21 -25.98 4.59
CA VAL A 24 -22.60 -24.66 4.09
C VAL A 24 -22.03 -24.48 2.68
N LEU A 25 -22.85 -23.90 1.79
CA LEU A 25 -22.47 -23.54 0.44
C LEU A 25 -22.38 -22.00 0.34
N LEU A 26 -21.17 -21.46 0.20
CA LEU A 26 -21.00 -20.04 -0.09
C LEU A 26 -20.87 -19.85 -1.60
N GLU A 27 -21.66 -18.96 -2.18
CA GLU A 27 -21.49 -18.49 -3.55
C GLU A 27 -20.80 -17.13 -3.53
N VAL A 28 -19.59 -17.03 -4.09
CA VAL A 28 -18.81 -15.81 -4.19
C VAL A 28 -18.57 -15.53 -5.67
N ASN A 29 -19.24 -14.51 -6.22
CA ASN A 29 -19.16 -14.14 -7.65
C ASN A 29 -19.16 -15.35 -8.61
N HIS A 30 -20.20 -16.21 -8.52
CA HIS A 30 -20.37 -17.44 -9.31
C HIS A 30 -19.36 -18.57 -9.04
N VAL A 31 -18.56 -18.47 -7.99
CA VAL A 31 -17.71 -19.56 -7.49
C VAL A 31 -18.33 -20.13 -6.22
N LEU A 32 -18.54 -21.45 -6.21
CA LEU A 32 -19.13 -22.17 -5.09
C LEU A 32 -18.04 -22.71 -4.17
N PHE A 33 -18.13 -22.38 -2.90
CA PHE A 33 -17.28 -22.89 -1.83
C PHE A 33 -18.15 -23.75 -0.92
N ARG A 34 -17.85 -25.04 -0.82
CA ARG A 34 -18.54 -25.94 0.12
C ARG A 34 -17.64 -26.13 1.32
N ILE A 35 -18.05 -25.62 2.48
CA ILE A 35 -17.20 -25.48 3.67
C ILE A 35 -17.93 -25.88 4.95
N HIS A 36 -17.16 -25.99 6.04
CA HIS A 36 -17.68 -26.27 7.37
C HIS A 36 -18.06 -24.97 8.07
N GLN A 37 -19.33 -24.87 8.47
CA GLN A 37 -19.85 -23.75 9.24
C GLN A 37 -19.06 -23.52 10.53
N GLU A 38 -18.72 -24.61 11.22
CA GLU A 38 -18.00 -24.57 12.50
C GLU A 38 -16.65 -23.88 12.38
N THR A 39 -15.88 -24.18 11.33
CA THR A 39 -14.58 -23.52 11.06
C THR A 39 -14.76 -22.02 10.91
N LEU A 40 -15.75 -21.55 10.14
CA LEU A 40 -15.99 -20.11 10.02
C LEU A 40 -16.42 -19.47 11.34
N CYS A 41 -17.36 -20.08 12.07
CA CYS A 41 -17.82 -19.59 13.37
C CYS A 41 -16.69 -19.53 14.41
N GLN A 42 -15.73 -20.46 14.35
CA GLN A 42 -14.61 -20.52 15.28
C GLN A 42 -13.70 -19.29 15.14
N HIS A 43 -13.60 -18.74 13.94
CA HIS A 43 -12.66 -17.65 13.63
C HIS A 43 -13.33 -16.29 13.45
N SER A 44 -14.66 -16.23 13.27
CA SER A 44 -15.41 -15.03 12.91
C SER A 44 -16.74 -14.95 13.67
N GLU A 45 -16.89 -13.89 14.48
CA GLU A 45 -18.17 -13.60 15.14
C GLU A 45 -19.25 -13.19 14.12
N VAL A 46 -18.89 -12.50 13.04
CA VAL A 46 -19.81 -12.16 11.94
C VAL A 46 -20.43 -13.42 11.32
N PHE A 47 -19.63 -14.44 11.03
CA PHE A 47 -20.17 -15.69 10.49
C PHE A 47 -21.01 -16.43 11.52
N LYS A 48 -20.59 -16.45 12.79
CA LYS A 48 -21.36 -17.05 13.88
C LYS A 48 -22.74 -16.42 14.04
N ASP A 49 -22.83 -15.09 14.01
CA ASP A 49 -24.09 -14.36 14.05
C ASP A 49 -24.93 -14.59 12.80
N MET A 50 -24.31 -14.50 11.62
CA MET A 50 -24.96 -14.76 10.33
C MET A 50 -25.60 -16.16 10.30
N PHE A 51 -24.88 -17.17 10.79
CA PHE A 51 -25.40 -18.53 10.85
C PHE A 51 -26.43 -18.71 11.98
N GLY A 52 -26.22 -18.09 13.14
CA GLY A 52 -27.18 -18.12 14.25
C GLY A 52 -28.54 -17.52 13.90
N LEU A 53 -28.58 -16.42 13.15
CA LEU A 53 -29.83 -15.73 12.80
C LEU A 53 -30.73 -16.53 11.86
N ALA A 54 -30.20 -17.22 10.84
CA ALA A 54 -31.10 -17.98 9.96
C ALA A 54 -31.59 -19.30 10.60
N LEU A 55 -30.94 -19.80 11.65
CA LEU A 55 -31.51 -20.90 12.45
C LEU A 55 -32.80 -20.46 13.18
N ALA A 56 -32.96 -19.17 13.47
CA ALA A 56 -34.18 -18.63 14.08
C ALA A 56 -35.32 -18.39 13.05
N GLY A 57 -34.98 -18.24 11.76
CA GLY A 57 -35.95 -17.99 10.68
C GLY A 57 -36.49 -19.24 9.98
N ASP A 58 -35.70 -20.32 9.92
CA ASP A 58 -36.03 -21.53 9.15
C ASP A 58 -36.77 -22.63 9.94
N MET A 59 -37.21 -22.35 11.17
CA MET A 59 -38.02 -23.30 11.98
C MET A 59 -39.37 -23.67 11.33
N ASP A 60 -39.80 -22.98 10.26
CA ASP A 60 -41.04 -23.25 9.53
C ASP A 60 -40.86 -24.06 8.22
N GLN A 61 -39.63 -24.41 7.80
CA GLN A 61 -39.39 -25.20 6.58
C GLN A 61 -38.62 -26.50 6.86
N LEU A 62 -39.12 -27.27 7.82
CA LEU A 62 -38.69 -28.65 8.09
C LEU A 62 -39.22 -29.58 6.99
N GLY A 63 -38.63 -29.52 5.79
CA GLY A 63 -39.08 -30.28 4.61
C GLY A 63 -38.01 -31.07 3.89
N ASP A 64 -36.83 -30.50 3.60
CA ASP A 64 -35.86 -31.14 2.73
C ASP A 64 -34.49 -31.33 3.38
N LYS A 65 -34.14 -32.60 3.54
CA LYS A 65 -33.06 -33.12 4.39
C LYS A 65 -31.66 -33.00 3.80
N TYR A 66 -31.44 -32.20 2.75
CA TYR A 66 -30.19 -32.21 1.97
C TYR A 66 -29.84 -30.89 1.25
N ASN A 67 -30.51 -29.77 1.51
CA ASN A 67 -30.09 -28.49 0.96
C ASN A 67 -29.03 -27.86 1.86
N ASP A 68 -27.75 -27.99 1.46
CA ASP A 68 -26.67 -27.20 2.04
C ASP A 68 -27.11 -25.73 2.09
N ARG A 69 -27.00 -25.11 3.26
CA ARG A 69 -27.43 -23.73 3.44
C ARG A 69 -26.60 -22.83 2.53
N LYS A 70 -27.26 -22.20 1.55
CA LYS A 70 -26.61 -21.37 0.56
C LYS A 70 -26.54 -19.90 1.02
N VAL A 71 -25.34 -19.32 1.02
CA VAL A 71 -25.12 -17.89 1.31
C VAL A 71 -24.38 -17.25 0.15
N THR A 72 -24.89 -16.13 -0.37
CA THR A 72 -24.22 -15.38 -1.45
C THR A 72 -23.38 -14.25 -0.85
N LEU A 73 -22.12 -14.16 -1.28
CA LEU A 73 -21.17 -13.11 -0.92
C LEU A 73 -20.69 -12.39 -2.19
N HIS A 74 -20.23 -11.15 -2.03
CA HIS A 74 -19.82 -10.29 -3.15
C HIS A 74 -18.32 -10.00 -3.15
N GLU A 75 -17.53 -10.92 -2.60
CA GLU A 75 -16.07 -10.79 -2.55
C GLU A 75 -15.42 -11.23 -3.86
N ASP A 76 -14.15 -10.87 -4.03
CA ASP A 76 -13.31 -11.51 -5.04
C ASP A 76 -13.08 -13.00 -4.67
N PRO A 77 -13.35 -13.96 -5.59
CA PRO A 77 -13.22 -15.38 -5.27
C PRO A 77 -11.80 -15.81 -4.91
N GLU A 78 -10.77 -15.22 -5.54
CA GLU A 78 -9.38 -15.56 -5.27
C GLU A 78 -8.95 -15.04 -3.90
N GLY A 79 -9.25 -13.78 -3.59
CA GLY A 79 -9.01 -13.21 -2.26
C GLY A 79 -9.76 -13.96 -1.16
N PHE A 80 -11.01 -14.39 -1.43
CA PHE A 80 -11.78 -15.20 -0.48
C PHE A 80 -11.21 -16.61 -0.31
N ALA A 81 -10.69 -17.23 -1.37
CA ALA A 81 -9.98 -18.50 -1.28
C ALA A 81 -8.73 -18.38 -0.39
N THR A 82 -7.88 -17.36 -0.59
CA THR A 82 -6.71 -17.15 0.28
C THR A 82 -7.12 -16.88 1.74
N PHE A 83 -8.24 -16.20 1.96
CA PHE A 83 -8.79 -16.01 3.30
C PHE A 83 -9.18 -17.37 3.93
N LEU A 84 -9.83 -18.25 3.17
CA LEU A 84 -10.15 -19.62 3.62
C LEU A 84 -8.90 -20.47 3.83
N ASP A 85 -7.87 -20.36 2.99
CA ASP A 85 -6.60 -21.07 3.19
C ASP A 85 -6.02 -20.78 4.58
N ILE A 86 -6.10 -19.53 5.07
CA ILE A 86 -5.65 -19.19 6.43
C ILE A 86 -6.55 -19.83 7.49
N LEU A 87 -7.87 -19.76 7.33
CA LEU A 87 -8.82 -20.34 8.29
C LEU A 87 -8.73 -21.87 8.40
N TYR A 88 -8.36 -22.52 7.30
CA TYR A 88 -8.15 -23.98 7.23
C TYR A 88 -6.70 -24.38 7.50
N GLU A 89 -5.85 -23.44 7.92
CA GLU A 89 -4.42 -23.66 8.20
C GLU A 89 -3.67 -24.33 7.04
N VAL A 90 -4.08 -24.03 5.81
CA VAL A 90 -3.41 -24.52 4.60
C VAL A 90 -1.99 -23.93 4.57
N PRO A 91 -0.95 -24.77 4.55
CA PRO A 91 0.43 -24.28 4.56
C PRO A 91 0.74 -23.52 3.27
N GLY A 92 1.56 -22.47 3.38
CA GLY A 92 2.07 -21.75 2.21
C GLY A 92 1.28 -20.49 1.83
N VAL A 93 0.36 -20.00 2.67
CA VAL A 93 -0.20 -18.65 2.47
C VAL A 93 0.91 -17.63 2.68
N ASP A 94 1.41 -17.13 1.56
CA ASP A 94 2.46 -16.13 1.50
C ASP A 94 1.86 -14.73 1.59
N LEU A 95 2.20 -14.00 2.66
CA LEU A 95 1.79 -12.61 2.80
C LEU A 95 2.77 -11.64 2.12
N THR A 96 3.90 -12.13 1.58
CA THR A 96 4.93 -11.30 0.94
C THR A 96 4.36 -10.43 -0.18
N TYR A 97 3.27 -10.86 -0.83
CA TYR A 97 2.59 -10.05 -1.81
C TYR A 97 1.63 -9.04 -1.16
N ILE A 98 2.02 -7.75 -1.15
CA ILE A 98 1.29 -6.67 -0.49
C ILE A 98 -0.19 -6.61 -0.88
N ARG A 99 -0.54 -6.83 -2.16
CA ARG A 99 -1.94 -6.80 -2.61
C ARG A 99 -2.78 -7.87 -1.94
N GLN A 100 -2.26 -9.10 -1.83
CA GLN A 100 -2.94 -10.18 -1.13
C GLN A 100 -3.07 -9.83 0.36
N CYS A 101 -2.01 -9.31 0.99
CA CYS A 101 -2.08 -8.87 2.39
C CYS A 101 -3.13 -7.77 2.61
N VAL A 102 -3.25 -6.80 1.70
CA VAL A 102 -4.28 -5.74 1.74
C VAL A 102 -5.68 -6.33 1.58
N GLN A 103 -5.90 -7.23 0.62
CA GLN A 103 -7.19 -7.90 0.43
C GLN A 103 -7.59 -8.71 1.68
N LEU A 104 -6.64 -9.47 2.25
CA LEU A 104 -6.84 -10.21 3.48
C LEU A 104 -7.16 -9.31 4.66
N ALA A 105 -6.48 -8.17 4.82
CA ALA A 105 -6.78 -7.21 5.87
C ALA A 105 -8.22 -6.67 5.77
N LEU A 106 -8.69 -6.37 4.56
CA LEU A 106 -10.05 -5.91 4.31
C LEU A 106 -11.09 -7.00 4.63
N LEU A 107 -10.85 -8.25 4.21
CA LEU A 107 -11.73 -9.39 4.50
C LEU A 107 -11.73 -9.71 6.00
N ALA A 108 -10.56 -9.76 6.63
CA ALA A 108 -10.42 -10.02 8.05
C ALA A 108 -11.12 -8.96 8.91
N HIS A 109 -11.04 -7.69 8.53
CA HIS A 109 -11.84 -6.65 9.18
C HIS A 109 -13.34 -6.87 8.93
N LYS A 110 -13.74 -7.15 7.67
CA LYS A 110 -15.17 -7.32 7.31
C LYS A 110 -15.84 -8.48 8.07
N TYR A 111 -15.13 -9.58 8.24
CA TYR A 111 -15.61 -10.78 8.92
C TYR A 111 -15.13 -10.87 10.38
N GLU A 112 -14.53 -9.81 10.92
CA GLU A 112 -14.04 -9.76 12.31
C GLU A 112 -13.19 -10.99 12.68
N VAL A 113 -12.05 -11.14 12.00
CA VAL A 113 -11.08 -12.22 12.21
C VAL A 113 -9.77 -11.66 12.76
N PRO A 114 -9.62 -11.49 14.09
CA PRO A 114 -8.55 -10.68 14.68
C PRO A 114 -7.13 -11.20 14.41
N HIS A 115 -6.95 -12.52 14.40
CA HIS A 115 -5.62 -13.12 14.19
C HIS A 115 -5.08 -12.88 12.76
N ILE A 116 -5.96 -12.80 11.75
CA ILE A 116 -5.57 -12.42 10.37
C ILE A 116 -5.28 -10.92 10.32
N MET A 117 -6.09 -10.09 10.98
CA MET A 117 -5.84 -8.64 11.07
C MET A 117 -4.46 -8.36 11.69
N GLU A 118 -4.12 -9.01 12.81
CA GLU A 118 -2.83 -8.84 13.47
C GLU A 118 -1.65 -9.28 12.61
N ARG A 119 -1.81 -10.41 11.89
CA ARG A 119 -0.79 -10.90 10.95
C ARG A 119 -0.58 -9.93 9.79
N CYS A 120 -1.66 -9.39 9.23
CA CYS A 120 -1.58 -8.37 8.18
C CYS A 120 -0.98 -7.06 8.70
N ARG A 121 -1.37 -6.63 9.90
CA ARG A 121 -0.83 -5.43 10.58
C ARG A 121 0.68 -5.52 10.71
N SER A 122 1.17 -6.62 11.29
CA SER A 122 2.60 -6.88 11.47
C SER A 122 3.35 -6.91 10.14
N HIS A 123 2.76 -7.52 9.11
CA HIS A 123 3.38 -7.59 7.79
C HIS A 123 3.44 -6.22 7.09
N LEU A 124 2.33 -5.49 7.03
CA LEU A 124 2.28 -4.18 6.40
C LEU A 124 3.20 -3.16 7.11
N ALA A 125 3.22 -3.14 8.45
CA ALA A 125 4.06 -2.22 9.22
C ALA A 125 5.56 -2.45 9.00
N THR A 126 5.99 -3.68 8.68
CA THR A 126 7.40 -4.01 8.46
C THR A 126 7.81 -3.97 6.99
N SER A 127 6.87 -4.22 6.09
CA SER A 127 7.15 -4.39 4.65
C SER A 127 6.96 -3.12 3.83
N LEU A 128 6.27 -2.12 4.38
CA LEU A 128 5.99 -0.86 3.69
C LEU A 128 6.82 0.29 4.27
N PRO A 129 7.01 1.36 3.48
CA PRO A 129 7.82 2.48 3.90
C PRO A 129 7.12 3.30 4.98
N ALA A 130 7.85 3.64 6.03
CA ALA A 130 7.38 4.45 7.15
C ALA A 130 8.26 5.69 7.42
N GLY A 131 9.45 5.75 6.81
CA GLY A 131 10.43 6.85 6.92
C GLY A 131 10.99 7.25 5.56
N ALA A 132 12.14 7.95 5.54
CA ALA A 132 12.77 8.43 4.30
C ALA A 132 14.13 7.75 4.01
N THR A 133 14.31 6.49 4.43
CA THR A 133 15.55 5.76 4.18
C THR A 133 15.65 5.33 2.72
N ALA A 134 16.86 5.02 2.23
CA ALA A 134 17.02 4.45 0.88
C ALA A 134 16.12 3.22 0.67
N ARG A 135 16.01 2.33 1.67
CA ARG A 135 15.09 1.19 1.64
C ARG A 135 13.64 1.62 1.39
N ASP A 136 13.18 2.68 2.05
CA ASP A 136 11.80 3.16 1.92
C ASP A 136 11.52 3.62 0.50
N PHE A 137 12.46 4.31 -0.15
CA PHE A 137 12.35 4.72 -1.55
C PHE A 137 12.28 3.52 -2.51
N TRP A 138 13.13 2.51 -2.32
CA TRP A 138 13.10 1.29 -3.14
C TRP A 138 11.76 0.56 -3.02
N ILE A 139 11.26 0.39 -1.79
CA ILE A 139 9.97 -0.25 -1.54
C ILE A 139 8.83 0.60 -2.12
N ALA A 140 8.88 1.92 -1.96
CA ALA A 140 7.86 2.80 -2.50
C ALA A 140 7.78 2.68 -4.04
N ALA A 141 8.94 2.69 -4.71
CA ALA A 141 9.03 2.53 -6.15
C ALA A 141 8.44 1.20 -6.65
N GLU A 142 8.67 0.11 -5.91
CA GLU A 142 8.17 -1.22 -6.26
C GLU A 142 6.66 -1.38 -5.95
N VAL A 143 6.25 -1.08 -4.71
CA VAL A 143 4.88 -1.33 -4.25
C VAL A 143 3.88 -0.35 -4.88
N TYR A 144 4.25 0.93 -5.01
CA TYR A 144 3.38 1.97 -5.54
C TYR A 144 3.52 2.15 -7.06
N GLU A 145 4.22 1.23 -7.75
CA GLU A 145 4.22 1.16 -9.20
C GLU A 145 2.78 1.04 -9.73
N ASP A 146 1.99 0.15 -9.11
CA ASP A 146 0.56 0.02 -9.39
C ASP A 146 -0.28 0.91 -8.47
N ALA A 147 -0.59 2.11 -8.96
CA ALA A 147 -1.44 3.08 -8.27
C ALA A 147 -2.84 2.55 -7.89
N SER A 148 -3.34 1.46 -8.52
CA SER A 148 -4.64 0.87 -8.19
C SER A 148 -4.70 0.27 -6.79
N ILE A 149 -3.55 -0.10 -6.20
CA ILE A 149 -3.50 -0.67 -4.85
C ILE A 149 -3.68 0.39 -3.76
N ILE A 150 -3.27 1.63 -4.02
CA ILE A 150 -3.11 2.69 -3.01
C ILE A 150 -4.41 2.94 -2.23
N PRO A 151 -5.59 3.06 -2.85
CA PRO A 151 -6.81 3.31 -2.08
C PRO A 151 -7.21 2.15 -1.18
N SER A 152 -7.02 0.92 -1.64
CA SER A 152 -7.27 -0.29 -0.85
C SER A 152 -6.28 -0.38 0.30
N LEU A 153 -5.01 -0.02 0.07
CA LEU A 153 -3.99 0.05 1.11
C LEU A 153 -4.33 1.11 2.17
N LEU A 154 -4.69 2.33 1.78
CA LEU A 154 -5.09 3.39 2.72
C LEU A 154 -6.30 2.97 3.55
N ARG A 155 -7.28 2.29 2.91
CA ARG A 155 -8.44 1.74 3.62
C ARG A 155 -8.00 0.66 4.60
N ALA A 156 -7.17 -0.29 4.19
CA ALA A 156 -6.69 -1.36 5.05
C ALA A 156 -5.88 -0.80 6.23
N ALA A 157 -4.92 0.08 5.98
CA ALA A 157 -4.10 0.77 6.98
C ALA A 157 -4.96 1.39 8.09
N ARG A 158 -6.02 2.11 7.71
CA ARG A 158 -6.95 2.71 8.68
C ARG A 158 -7.76 1.68 9.45
N LEU A 159 -8.18 0.59 8.81
CA LEU A 159 -9.04 -0.43 9.42
C LEU A 159 -8.27 -1.36 10.38
N ILE A 160 -6.98 -1.57 10.15
CA ILE A 160 -6.13 -2.43 11.00
C ILE A 160 -5.11 -1.64 11.84
N ASP A 161 -5.28 -0.31 11.92
CA ASP A 161 -4.48 0.61 12.73
C ASP A 161 -2.97 0.57 12.44
N VAL A 162 -2.62 0.85 11.18
CA VAL A 162 -1.22 1.06 10.72
C VAL A 162 -1.11 2.45 10.09
N PRO A 163 -1.19 3.54 10.86
CA PRO A 163 -1.14 4.89 10.32
C PRO A 163 0.25 5.25 9.73
N GLU A 164 1.31 4.56 10.14
CA GLU A 164 2.71 4.90 9.80
C GLU A 164 3.00 4.83 8.30
N ILE A 165 2.26 3.98 7.56
CA ILE A 165 2.43 3.76 6.11
C ILE A 165 1.57 4.72 5.27
N MET A 166 0.62 5.42 5.90
CA MET A 166 -0.31 6.31 5.20
C MET A 166 0.37 7.53 4.54
N PRO A 167 1.39 8.18 5.14
CA PRO A 167 2.04 9.33 4.52
C PRO A 167 2.62 9.02 3.14
N TRP A 168 3.31 7.89 2.99
CA TRP A 168 3.85 7.45 1.69
C TRP A 168 2.75 7.15 0.69
N ALA A 169 1.73 6.39 1.10
CA ALA A 169 0.60 6.08 0.22
C ALA A 169 -0.12 7.36 -0.26
N MET A 170 -0.29 8.36 0.63
CA MET A 170 -0.89 9.65 0.28
C MET A 170 0.01 10.51 -0.61
N TYR A 171 1.32 10.50 -0.34
CA TYR A 171 2.30 11.17 -1.18
C TYR A 171 2.26 10.63 -2.61
N GLU A 172 2.37 9.32 -2.78
CA GLU A 172 2.31 8.63 -4.07
C GLU A 172 0.99 8.89 -4.78
N LEU A 173 -0.13 8.82 -4.05
CA LEU A 173 -1.44 9.16 -4.60
C LEU A 173 -1.47 10.57 -5.19
N SER A 174 -0.85 11.54 -4.50
CA SER A 174 -0.78 12.93 -4.94
C SER A 174 0.06 13.11 -6.22
N VAL A 175 1.19 12.39 -6.35
CA VAL A 175 2.06 12.38 -7.54
C VAL A 175 1.33 11.76 -8.73
N ARG A 176 0.65 10.63 -8.51
CA ARG A 176 -0.10 9.91 -9.57
C ARG A 176 -1.34 10.67 -10.03
N PHE A 177 -2.01 11.37 -9.12
CA PHE A 177 -3.17 12.21 -9.45
C PHE A 177 -2.81 13.30 -10.46
N GLU A 178 -1.64 13.93 -10.31
CA GLU A 178 -1.15 14.97 -11.22
C GLU A 178 -0.66 14.38 -12.55
N SER A 179 0.07 13.27 -12.51
CA SER A 179 0.68 12.66 -13.71
C SER A 179 -0.28 11.84 -14.58
N LYS A 180 -1.40 11.32 -14.02
CA LYS A 180 -2.34 10.43 -14.72
C LYS A 180 -3.81 10.88 -14.58
N PRO A 181 -4.22 11.99 -15.23
CA PRO A 181 -5.56 12.57 -15.07
C PRO A 181 -6.71 11.65 -15.52
N ARG A 182 -6.47 10.78 -16.51
CA ARG A 182 -7.47 9.78 -16.95
C ARG A 182 -7.76 8.75 -15.87
N TRP A 183 -6.72 8.19 -15.25
CA TRP A 183 -6.86 7.24 -14.14
C TRP A 183 -7.59 7.88 -12.96
N ALA A 184 -7.25 9.13 -12.62
CA ALA A 184 -7.92 9.88 -11.56
C ALA A 184 -9.42 10.07 -11.84
N THR A 185 -9.79 10.32 -13.10
CA THR A 185 -11.19 10.45 -13.52
C THR A 185 -11.93 9.12 -13.40
N GLU A 186 -11.32 8.03 -13.86
CA GLU A 186 -11.88 6.67 -13.78
C GLU A 186 -12.07 6.20 -12.33
N ASN A 187 -11.22 6.66 -11.41
CA ASN A 187 -11.23 6.28 -9.99
C ASN A 187 -11.80 7.36 -9.07
N LYS A 188 -12.52 8.37 -9.60
CA LYS A 188 -12.97 9.54 -8.83
C LYS A 188 -13.73 9.18 -7.55
N ALA A 189 -14.63 8.20 -7.59
CA ALA A 189 -15.42 7.79 -6.43
C ALA A 189 -14.54 7.26 -5.28
N ILE A 190 -13.43 6.60 -5.62
CA ILE A 190 -12.47 6.04 -4.68
C ILE A 190 -11.56 7.15 -4.11
N LEU A 191 -11.25 8.16 -4.92
CA LEU A 191 -10.33 9.25 -4.56
C LEU A 191 -11.02 10.41 -3.83
N GLU A 192 -12.34 10.57 -3.98
CA GLU A 192 -13.11 11.66 -3.37
C GLU A 192 -12.86 11.81 -1.85
N PRO A 193 -12.82 10.73 -1.04
CA PRO A 193 -12.52 10.83 0.39
C PRO A 193 -11.13 11.39 0.71
N PHE A 194 -10.20 11.31 -0.24
CA PHE A 194 -8.80 11.74 -0.09
C PHE A 194 -8.51 13.09 -0.74
N SER A 195 -9.46 13.69 -1.46
CA SER A 195 -9.28 14.94 -2.22
C SER A 195 -8.65 16.08 -1.41
N LYS A 196 -9.10 16.30 -0.17
CA LYS A 196 -8.55 17.34 0.72
C LYS A 196 -7.09 17.04 1.10
N HIS A 197 -6.78 15.79 1.41
CA HIS A 197 -5.43 15.34 1.77
C HIS A 197 -4.49 15.50 0.58
N ILE A 198 -4.90 15.08 -0.62
CA ILE A 198 -4.15 15.24 -1.87
C ILE A 198 -3.83 16.72 -2.12
N GLN A 199 -4.83 17.60 -2.01
CA GLN A 199 -4.63 19.04 -2.17
C GLN A 199 -3.67 19.62 -1.12
N ALA A 200 -3.76 19.19 0.13
CA ALA A 200 -2.84 19.61 1.20
C ALA A 200 -1.40 19.19 0.88
N VAL A 201 -1.20 17.95 0.41
CA VAL A 201 0.12 17.46 -0.03
C VAL A 201 0.64 18.27 -1.22
N HIS A 202 -0.19 18.62 -2.20
CA HIS A 202 0.24 19.47 -3.34
C HIS A 202 0.69 20.87 -2.92
N VAL A 203 0.00 21.49 -1.95
CA VAL A 203 0.42 22.78 -1.39
C VAL A 203 1.74 22.62 -0.63
N LEU A 204 1.88 21.52 0.11
CA LEU A 204 3.09 21.20 0.87
C LEU A 204 4.30 20.99 -0.05
N LYS A 205 4.16 20.23 -1.16
CA LYS A 205 5.21 19.99 -2.17
C LYS A 205 5.85 21.31 -2.62
N ARG A 206 5.05 22.29 -3.06
CA ARG A 206 5.54 23.60 -3.52
C ARG A 206 6.34 24.34 -2.46
N ARG A 207 5.87 24.32 -1.21
CA ARG A 207 6.57 24.95 -0.08
C ARG A 207 7.91 24.26 0.21
N VAL A 208 7.94 22.93 0.09
CA VAL A 208 9.10 22.09 0.38
C VAL A 208 10.15 22.21 -0.71
N ILE A 209 9.79 22.17 -1.99
CA ILE A 209 10.72 22.42 -3.11
C ILE A 209 11.43 23.77 -2.93
N SER A 210 10.69 24.83 -2.55
CA SER A 210 11.29 26.14 -2.27
C SER A 210 12.28 26.11 -1.11
N ARG A 211 12.02 25.32 -0.06
CA ARG A 211 12.94 25.15 1.07
C ARG A 211 14.16 24.31 0.69
N TRP A 212 13.98 23.24 -0.09
CA TRP A 212 15.05 22.42 -0.63
C TRP A 212 16.02 23.27 -1.44
N ARG A 213 15.54 24.03 -2.43
CA ARG A 213 16.36 24.95 -3.23
C ARG A 213 17.20 25.90 -2.36
N LYS A 214 16.60 26.49 -1.32
CA LYS A 214 17.32 27.36 -0.37
C LYS A 214 18.37 26.58 0.43
N PHE A 215 18.07 25.35 0.81
CA PHE A 215 19.02 24.45 1.46
C PHE A 215 20.20 24.14 0.54
N VAL A 216 19.95 23.68 -0.70
CA VAL A 216 21.00 23.38 -1.69
C VAL A 216 21.91 24.58 -1.91
N ILE A 217 21.33 25.76 -2.15
CA ILE A 217 22.11 27.00 -2.36
C ILE A 217 22.99 27.32 -1.13
N ARG A 218 22.46 27.15 0.10
CA ARG A 218 23.23 27.39 1.33
C ARG A 218 24.33 26.35 1.52
N PHE A 219 24.02 25.08 1.29
CA PHE A 219 24.95 23.98 1.39
C PHE A 219 26.13 24.20 0.43
N MET A 220 25.85 24.55 -0.82
CA MET A 220 26.87 24.72 -1.85
C MET A 220 27.69 26.01 -1.70
N LYS A 221 27.13 27.05 -1.08
CA LYS A 221 27.87 28.27 -0.70
C LYS A 221 28.70 28.13 0.58
N GLY A 222 28.54 27.03 1.32
CA GLY A 222 29.27 26.80 2.56
C GLY A 222 30.69 26.32 2.30
N ASP A 223 31.61 26.63 3.23
CA ASP A 223 32.99 26.17 3.11
C ASP A 223 33.07 24.63 3.16
N CYS A 224 33.99 24.06 2.40
CA CYS A 224 34.34 22.65 2.50
C CYS A 224 35.19 22.44 3.76
N GLY A 225 34.74 21.59 4.68
CA GLY A 225 35.45 21.29 5.93
C GLY A 225 36.66 20.36 5.76
N ALA A 226 36.97 19.91 4.54
CA ALA A 226 38.15 19.10 4.29
C ALA A 226 39.42 19.95 4.47
N GLU A 227 40.38 19.43 5.23
CA GLU A 227 41.69 20.06 5.35
C GLU A 227 42.38 20.11 3.99
N TRP A 228 43.11 21.20 3.72
CA TRP A 228 43.67 21.59 2.42
C TRP A 228 44.73 20.62 1.86
N TRP A 229 45.00 19.53 2.57
CA TRP A 229 46.08 18.57 2.30
C TRP A 229 45.57 17.23 1.77
N VAL A 230 44.26 17.05 1.62
CA VAL A 230 43.70 15.93 0.86
C VAL A 230 43.82 16.32 -0.61
N GLU A 231 44.57 15.55 -1.41
CA GLU A 231 44.73 15.72 -2.87
C GLU A 231 43.41 15.58 -3.68
N GLU A 232 42.24 15.64 -3.02
CA GLU A 232 40.90 15.76 -3.63
C GLU A 232 40.61 17.24 -3.93
N ASP A 233 41.28 17.78 -4.96
CA ASP A 233 41.19 19.20 -5.30
C ASP A 233 39.85 19.65 -5.90
N ASP A 234 38.91 18.75 -6.22
CA ASP A 234 37.71 19.06 -6.99
C ASP A 234 36.38 18.87 -6.25
N CYS A 235 36.32 19.19 -4.94
CA CYS A 235 35.02 19.25 -4.27
C CYS A 235 34.15 20.34 -4.89
N TRP A 236 32.95 20.00 -5.38
CA TRP A 236 32.00 20.93 -6.02
C TRP A 236 31.55 22.10 -5.14
N ARG A 237 31.78 22.07 -3.83
CA ARG A 237 31.63 23.30 -3.01
C ARG A 237 32.65 24.40 -3.37
N ARG A 238 33.69 24.07 -4.12
CA ARG A 238 34.71 24.99 -4.64
C ARG A 238 34.41 25.45 -6.08
N THR A 239 33.41 24.88 -6.77
CA THR A 239 33.01 25.28 -8.13
C THR A 239 31.97 26.41 -8.12
N THR A 240 31.80 27.07 -9.25
CA THR A 240 30.90 28.22 -9.39
C THR A 240 29.42 27.80 -9.37
N LEU A 241 28.55 28.66 -8.80
CA LEU A 241 27.10 28.43 -8.72
C LEU A 241 26.42 28.22 -10.09
N GLU A 242 27.02 28.68 -11.18
CA GLU A 242 26.50 28.50 -12.56
C GLU A 242 26.58 27.03 -13.02
N ASP A 243 27.52 26.25 -12.46
CA ASP A 243 27.61 24.81 -12.73
C ASP A 243 26.50 24.04 -11.99
N LEU A 244 25.89 24.66 -10.98
CA LEU A 244 24.89 24.05 -10.09
C LEU A 244 23.49 23.94 -10.70
N GLU A 245 23.13 24.87 -11.57
CA GLU A 245 21.86 24.83 -12.29
C GLU A 245 21.86 23.71 -13.34
N ASN A 246 23.05 23.28 -13.79
CA ASN A 246 23.25 22.21 -14.75
C ASN A 246 23.65 20.87 -14.10
N SER A 247 23.84 20.82 -12.79
CA SER A 247 24.41 19.66 -12.09
C SER A 247 23.38 18.62 -11.61
N GLY A 248 22.08 18.86 -11.81
CA GLY A 248 21.02 17.93 -11.40
C GLY A 248 20.66 17.95 -9.90
N PHE A 249 21.28 18.81 -9.08
CA PHE A 249 20.94 18.94 -7.64
C PHE A 249 19.64 19.71 -7.40
N MET A 250 19.24 20.52 -8.38
CA MET A 250 18.12 21.43 -8.25
C MET A 250 16.85 20.74 -8.72
N VAL A 251 15.97 20.45 -7.77
CA VAL A 251 14.61 20.00 -8.08
C VAL A 251 13.85 21.14 -8.75
N GLU A 252 13.22 20.84 -9.89
CA GLU A 252 12.41 21.79 -10.64
C GLU A 252 11.17 22.22 -9.84
N GLU A 253 10.69 23.44 -10.05
CA GLU A 253 9.58 24.00 -9.27
C GLU A 253 8.24 23.33 -9.59
N ASP A 254 8.16 22.77 -10.78
CA ASP A 254 7.09 21.96 -11.36
C ASP A 254 7.37 20.45 -11.28
N SER A 255 8.37 20.03 -10.51
CA SER A 255 8.61 18.61 -10.23
C SER A 255 7.34 17.95 -9.70
N LEU A 256 6.95 16.87 -10.37
CA LEU A 256 5.80 16.05 -10.01
C LEU A 256 6.11 15.18 -8.78
N ASP A 257 7.37 14.77 -8.62
CA ASP A 257 7.85 13.82 -7.62
C ASP A 257 9.09 14.35 -6.87
N PRO A 258 8.92 15.40 -6.04
CA PRO A 258 10.05 16.06 -5.40
C PRO A 258 10.84 15.16 -4.46
N LEU A 259 10.23 14.17 -3.81
CA LEU A 259 10.99 13.23 -2.96
C LEU A 259 11.91 12.35 -3.79
N ARG A 260 11.42 11.82 -4.91
CA ARG A 260 12.24 10.99 -5.79
C ARG A 260 13.37 11.80 -6.41
N ASP A 261 13.10 13.00 -6.89
CA ASP A 261 14.13 13.88 -7.44
C ASP A 261 15.18 14.25 -6.38
N MET A 262 14.78 14.46 -5.12
CA MET A 262 15.72 14.67 -4.01
C MET A 262 16.56 13.42 -3.74
N HIS A 263 15.95 12.24 -3.74
CA HIS A 263 16.68 10.99 -3.55
C HIS A 263 17.67 10.72 -4.68
N GLU A 264 17.26 10.90 -5.93
CA GLU A 264 18.15 10.80 -7.09
C GLU A 264 19.31 11.81 -6.97
N ALA A 265 19.03 13.06 -6.57
CA ALA A 265 20.08 14.04 -6.30
C ALA A 265 21.03 13.60 -5.17
N THR A 266 20.57 12.86 -4.16
CA THR A 266 21.48 12.28 -3.15
C THR A 266 22.39 11.19 -3.73
N GLU A 267 21.91 10.37 -4.66
CA GLU A 267 22.73 9.34 -5.31
C GLU A 267 23.77 9.93 -6.27
N PHE A 268 23.39 10.91 -7.09
CA PHE A 268 24.29 11.56 -8.05
C PHE A 268 25.35 12.45 -7.39
N SER A 269 25.06 13.01 -6.21
CA SER A 269 25.94 13.99 -5.55
C SER A 269 27.30 13.46 -5.07
N CYS A 270 27.45 12.14 -4.96
CA CYS A 270 28.68 11.51 -4.49
C CYS A 270 29.83 11.56 -5.51
N GLU A 271 29.55 11.85 -6.78
CA GLU A 271 30.59 11.88 -7.83
C GLU A 271 31.42 13.17 -7.83
N GLY A 272 30.98 14.22 -7.12
CA GLY A 272 31.64 15.53 -7.13
C GLY A 272 31.84 16.20 -5.77
N LEU A 273 31.38 15.57 -4.68
CA LEU A 273 31.64 16.03 -3.32
C LEU A 273 32.77 15.21 -2.70
N CYS A 274 33.64 15.84 -1.90
CA CYS A 274 34.52 15.07 -1.02
C CYS A 274 33.68 14.27 0.00
N SER A 275 34.22 13.16 0.50
CA SER A 275 33.52 12.24 1.42
C SER A 275 32.78 12.94 2.57
N ILE A 276 33.43 13.90 3.26
CA ILE A 276 32.83 14.66 4.37
C ILE A 276 31.61 15.46 3.91
N CYS A 277 31.69 16.10 2.73
CA CYS A 277 30.59 16.88 2.19
C CYS A 277 29.47 15.96 1.68
N ALA A 278 29.80 14.84 1.07
CA ALA A 278 28.83 13.84 0.65
C ALA A 278 28.03 13.29 1.85
N ASP A 279 28.71 12.89 2.93
CA ASP A 279 28.06 12.42 4.16
C ASP A 279 27.16 13.48 4.78
N THR A 280 27.64 14.73 4.84
CA THR A 280 26.85 15.86 5.35
C THR A 280 25.63 16.12 4.47
N TRP A 281 25.80 16.05 3.14
CA TRP A 281 24.72 16.22 2.17
C TRP A 281 23.65 15.16 2.35
N VAL A 282 24.03 13.88 2.35
CA VAL A 282 23.12 12.75 2.51
C VAL A 282 22.38 12.84 3.84
N GLY A 283 23.08 13.17 4.94
CA GLY A 283 22.45 13.36 6.25
C GLY A 283 21.40 14.47 6.25
N CYS A 284 21.77 15.68 5.81
CA CYS A 284 20.83 16.81 5.73
C CYS A 284 19.68 16.57 4.75
N ALA A 285 19.93 15.88 3.64
CA ALA A 285 18.90 15.53 2.68
C ALA A 285 17.90 14.54 3.26
N THR A 286 18.39 13.52 3.96
CA THR A 286 17.56 12.54 4.67
C THR A 286 16.69 13.23 5.72
N ASP A 287 17.29 14.05 6.59
CA ASP A 287 16.56 14.83 7.61
C ASP A 287 15.46 15.71 6.98
N PHE A 288 15.74 16.27 5.80
CA PHE A 288 14.79 17.10 5.07
C PHE A 288 13.62 16.29 4.49
N MET A 289 13.91 15.11 3.93
CA MET A 289 12.88 14.19 3.41
C MET A 289 12.01 13.63 4.55
N GLU A 290 12.62 13.29 5.70
CA GLU A 290 11.89 12.89 6.90
C GLU A 290 10.98 14.02 7.39
N TYR A 291 11.49 15.25 7.47
CA TYR A 291 10.68 16.43 7.80
C TYR A 291 9.49 16.59 6.85
N PHE A 292 9.68 16.37 5.54
CA PHE A 292 8.58 16.42 4.59
C PHE A 292 7.53 15.34 4.85
N LEU A 293 7.95 14.10 5.09
CA LEU A 293 7.02 13.01 5.40
C LEU A 293 6.28 13.24 6.71
N GLU A 294 6.90 13.85 7.72
CA GLU A 294 6.22 14.25 8.95
C GLU A 294 5.19 15.36 8.71
N GLU A 295 5.49 16.32 7.84
CA GLU A 295 4.51 17.34 7.44
C GLU A 295 3.35 16.70 6.66
N VAL A 296 3.61 15.71 5.80
CA VAL A 296 2.56 14.92 5.14
C VAL A 296 1.72 14.19 6.20
N ARG A 297 2.37 13.55 7.17
CA ARG A 297 1.69 12.87 8.29
C ARG A 297 0.79 13.83 9.08
N SER A 298 1.19 15.08 9.26
CA SER A 298 0.39 16.08 9.99
C SER A 298 -0.90 16.50 9.27
N VAL A 299 -0.97 16.29 7.95
CA VAL A 299 -2.14 16.67 7.14
C VAL A 299 -3.03 15.49 6.77
N VAL A 300 -2.59 14.25 7.02
CA VAL A 300 -3.25 12.97 6.71
C VAL A 300 -3.93 12.39 7.95
#